data_AF-A0A1F7JCU7-F1
#
_entry.id   AF-A0A1F7JCU7-F1
#
_cell.length_a   1.000
_cell.length_b   1.000
_cell.length_c   1.000
_cell.angle_alpha   90.00
_cell.angle_beta   90.00
_cell.angle_gamma   90.00
#
_symmetry.space_group_name_H-M   'P 1'
#
loop_
_entity.id
_entity.type
_entity.pdbx_description
1 polymer ?
#
loop_
_entity_poly.entity_id
_entity_poly.type
_entity_poly.pdbx_seq_one_letter_code
_entity_poly.pdbx_strand_id
1 'polypeptide(L)'
;MVNPLPGENEWVEFYNDNDFPVDLADWYVDDKEGAGSSPKKFSLEIPAKSYKVYVLTSSVFNNDGDGVRLLDFNKTLKDDFEYFTSIAGQTYGRALGEEDFCLQASSYEAVNNSCLTPLVLVASMPSPTMTTTKISSPAKPVAVTAKPVKYQVKTKNNRVGKVEVLGVAEKKNLRNSAASQFSFLSFSHSLLTMFAILFKMKFKYAAPKKILLSFLYPPRGE
;
A
#
# COMPACT_ATOMS: atom_id res chain seq x y z
N MET A 1 -9.79 9.09 -4.59
CA MET A 1 -11.08 9.28 -3.89
C MET A 1 -11.84 7.97 -3.81
N VAL A 2 -11.97 7.42 -2.60
CA VAL A 2 -12.71 6.17 -2.35
C VAL A 2 -14.17 6.42 -1.96
N ASN A 3 -14.48 7.62 -1.44
CA ASN A 3 -15.82 8.01 -0.99
C ASN A 3 -16.18 9.39 -1.58
N PRO A 4 -16.62 9.45 -2.84
CA PRO A 4 -16.98 10.69 -3.50
C PRO A 4 -18.30 11.28 -2.96
N LEU A 5 -18.61 12.54 -3.29
CA LEU A 5 -19.91 13.11 -2.97
C LEU A 5 -21.02 12.48 -3.84
N PRO A 6 -22.31 12.56 -3.45
CA PRO A 6 -23.39 12.01 -4.24
C PRO A 6 -23.40 12.55 -5.68
N GLY A 7 -23.37 11.64 -6.66
CA GLY A 7 -23.34 11.99 -8.09
C GLY A 7 -21.94 12.08 -8.71
N GLU A 8 -20.89 11.88 -7.92
CA GLU A 8 -19.50 11.80 -8.39
C GLU A 8 -19.00 10.34 -8.42
N ASN A 9 -17.93 10.10 -9.16
CA ASN A 9 -17.30 8.79 -9.30
C ASN A 9 -16.06 8.65 -8.42
N GLU A 10 -15.74 7.42 -8.03
CA GLU A 10 -14.46 7.07 -7.46
C GLU A 10 -13.34 7.30 -8.47
N TRP A 11 -12.14 7.60 -7.97
CA TRP A 11 -10.96 7.82 -8.81
C TRP A 11 -9.68 7.49 -8.06
N VAL A 12 -8.62 7.15 -8.79
CA VAL A 12 -7.25 7.01 -8.26
C VAL A 12 -6.35 8.03 -8.95
N GLU A 13 -5.51 8.68 -8.17
CA GLU A 13 -4.51 9.63 -8.68
C GLU A 13 -3.11 9.02 -8.56
N PHE A 14 -2.32 9.23 -9.59
CA PHE A 14 -0.95 8.74 -9.71
C PHE A 14 -0.01 9.91 -9.84
N TYR A 15 1.12 9.85 -9.12
CA TYR A 15 2.22 10.79 -9.26
C TYR A 15 3.41 10.10 -9.91
N ASN A 16 3.96 10.72 -10.95
CA ASN A 16 5.20 10.28 -11.57
C ASN A 16 6.39 11.10 -11.04
N ASP A 17 7.19 10.51 -10.16
CA ASP A 17 8.39 11.17 -9.64
C ASP A 17 9.64 11.04 -10.54
N ASN A 18 9.51 10.48 -11.74
CA ASN A 18 10.62 10.46 -12.70
C ASN A 18 10.80 11.83 -13.37
N ASP A 19 11.96 12.02 -14.00
CA ASP A 19 12.28 13.16 -14.87
C ASP A 19 11.89 12.89 -16.35
N PHE A 20 11.21 11.78 -16.62
CA PHE A 20 10.67 11.39 -17.93
C PHE A 20 9.20 10.93 -17.81
N PRO A 21 8.41 10.98 -18.90
CA PRO A 21 7.02 10.49 -18.89
C PRO A 21 6.94 8.96 -18.71
N VAL A 22 5.93 8.51 -17.97
CA VAL A 22 5.64 7.09 -17.72
C VAL A 22 4.33 6.71 -18.39
N ASP A 23 4.33 5.60 -19.13
CA ASP A 23 3.13 5.02 -19.72
C ASP A 23 2.67 3.80 -18.89
N LEU A 24 1.43 3.85 -18.41
CA LEU A 24 0.75 2.79 -17.66
C LEU A 24 -0.21 2.03 -18.56
N ALA A 25 0.25 1.59 -19.73
CA ALA A 25 -0.58 0.87 -20.70
C ALA A 25 -1.06 -0.48 -20.14
N ASP A 26 -2.38 -0.67 -20.14
CA ASP A 26 -3.04 -1.92 -19.75
C ASP A 26 -2.84 -2.35 -18.29
N TRP A 27 -2.60 -1.39 -17.39
CA TRP A 27 -2.49 -1.62 -15.95
C TRP A 27 -3.86 -1.82 -15.30
N TYR A 28 -3.88 -2.19 -14.02
CA TYR A 28 -5.13 -2.44 -13.28
C TYR A 28 -5.13 -1.76 -11.92
N VAL A 29 -6.31 -1.28 -11.53
CA VAL A 29 -6.66 -0.93 -10.15
C VAL A 29 -7.59 -2.00 -9.59
N ASP A 30 -7.39 -2.40 -8.35
CA ASP A 30 -8.15 -3.45 -7.68
C ASP A 30 -8.41 -3.10 -6.21
N ASP A 31 -9.48 -3.63 -5.61
CA ASP A 31 -9.79 -3.46 -4.18
C ASP A 31 -9.20 -4.62 -3.35
N LYS A 32 -9.28 -5.85 -3.85
CA LYS A 32 -8.88 -7.03 -3.07
C LYS A 32 -8.42 -8.22 -3.91
N GLU A 33 -7.36 -8.89 -3.47
CA GLU A 33 -6.86 -10.07 -4.19
C GLU A 33 -7.86 -11.22 -4.20
N GLY A 34 -8.32 -11.58 -5.40
CA GLY A 34 -9.16 -12.76 -5.63
C GLY A 34 -10.58 -12.67 -5.02
N ALA A 35 -10.98 -11.49 -4.55
CA ALA A 35 -12.29 -11.21 -3.96
C ALA A 35 -12.67 -9.76 -4.26
N GLY A 36 -13.82 -9.29 -3.76
CA GLY A 36 -14.25 -7.91 -4.00
C GLY A 36 -14.70 -7.68 -5.44
N SER A 37 -14.44 -6.48 -5.95
CA SER A 37 -14.73 -6.10 -7.32
C SER A 37 -13.78 -6.77 -8.33
N SER A 38 -14.17 -6.80 -9.60
CA SER A 38 -13.22 -7.19 -10.65
C SER A 38 -12.19 -6.08 -10.88
N PRO A 39 -10.88 -6.41 -11.04
CA PRO A 39 -9.85 -5.43 -11.34
C PRO A 39 -10.21 -4.56 -12.56
N LYS A 40 -10.04 -3.25 -12.44
CA LYS A 40 -10.36 -2.28 -13.49
C LYS A 40 -9.11 -1.95 -14.30
N LYS A 41 -9.13 -2.37 -15.56
CA LYS A 41 -8.08 -2.08 -16.53
C LYS A 41 -8.10 -0.61 -16.92
N PHE A 42 -6.93 0.00 -17.03
CA PHE A 42 -6.76 1.38 -17.50
C PHE A 42 -5.46 1.56 -18.29
N SER A 43 -5.39 2.66 -19.03
CA SER A 43 -4.17 3.11 -19.71
C SER A 43 -4.05 4.62 -19.54
N LEU A 44 -2.86 5.10 -19.17
CA LEU A 44 -2.62 6.50 -18.84
C LEU A 44 -1.15 6.85 -19.06
N GLU A 45 -0.89 7.95 -19.75
CA GLU A 45 0.45 8.55 -19.81
C GLU A 45 0.56 9.65 -18.75
N ILE A 46 1.59 9.56 -17.91
CA ILE A 46 1.85 10.50 -16.83
C ILE A 46 3.15 11.25 -17.15
N PRO A 47 3.10 12.56 -17.44
CA PRO A 47 4.30 13.35 -17.68
C PRO A 47 5.27 13.32 -16.48
N ALA A 48 6.53 13.68 -16.73
CA ALA A 48 7.53 13.84 -15.66
C ALA A 48 7.02 14.79 -14.57
N LYS A 49 7.31 14.46 -13.30
CA LYS A 49 6.97 15.29 -12.12
C LYS A 49 5.51 15.77 -12.09
N SER A 50 4.58 14.95 -12.58
CA SER A 50 3.18 15.34 -12.76
C SER A 50 2.21 14.32 -12.16
N TYR A 51 0.99 14.79 -11.91
CA TYR A 51 -0.12 13.99 -11.40
C TYR A 51 -1.11 13.69 -12.52
N LYS A 52 -1.69 12.48 -12.52
CA LYS A 52 -2.78 12.11 -13.42
C LYS A 52 -3.81 11.25 -12.73
N VAL A 53 -5.08 11.46 -13.10
CA VAL A 53 -6.23 10.80 -12.47
C VAL A 53 -6.83 9.77 -13.43
N TYR A 54 -7.11 8.58 -12.89
CA TYR A 54 -7.99 7.61 -13.52
C TYR A 54 -9.33 7.58 -12.78
N VAL A 55 -10.40 7.97 -13.48
CA VAL A 55 -11.77 7.94 -12.96
C VAL A 55 -12.38 6.57 -13.21
N LEU A 56 -12.88 5.92 -12.16
CA LEU A 56 -13.54 4.63 -12.27
C LEU A 56 -14.96 4.81 -12.82
N THR A 57 -15.36 3.93 -13.73
CA THR A 57 -16.69 3.94 -14.36
C THR A 57 -17.76 3.25 -13.52
N SER A 58 -17.37 2.64 -12.40
CA SER A 58 -18.24 1.91 -11.47
C SER A 58 -17.61 1.98 -10.08
N SER A 59 -18.42 1.89 -9.03
CA SER A 59 -17.89 1.72 -7.68
C SER A 59 -17.09 0.43 -7.55
N VAL A 60 -15.93 0.56 -6.92
CA VAL A 60 -14.96 -0.51 -6.65
C VAL A 60 -14.65 -0.57 -5.17
N PHE A 61 -14.54 0.58 -4.51
CA PHE A 61 -14.04 0.68 -3.14
C PHE A 61 -15.18 0.81 -2.11
N ASN A 62 -15.04 0.15 -0.96
CA ASN A 62 -16.00 0.27 0.14
C ASN A 62 -15.74 1.50 1.02
N ASN A 63 -16.78 2.23 1.40
CA ASN A 63 -16.65 3.47 2.18
C ASN A 63 -16.22 3.23 3.65
N ASP A 64 -16.50 2.05 4.19
CA ASP A 64 -16.26 1.66 5.59
C ASP A 64 -14.96 0.85 5.79
N GLY A 65 -14.09 0.85 4.78
CA GLY A 65 -12.75 0.27 4.84
C GLY A 65 -12.50 -0.73 3.71
N ASP A 66 -11.37 -0.60 3.04
CA ASP A 66 -10.98 -1.45 1.91
C ASP A 66 -9.49 -1.33 1.58
N GLY A 67 -9.07 -2.06 0.54
CA GLY A 67 -7.78 -1.90 -0.13
C GLY A 67 -7.88 -1.10 -1.42
N VAL A 68 -6.75 -0.50 -1.82
CA VAL A 68 -6.48 0.02 -3.16
C VAL A 68 -5.18 -0.60 -3.62
N ARG A 69 -5.20 -1.33 -4.73
CA ARG A 69 -4.06 -2.07 -5.26
C ARG A 69 -3.77 -1.63 -6.68
N LEU A 70 -2.51 -1.32 -6.96
CA LEU A 70 -2.01 -1.04 -8.29
C LEU A 70 -1.29 -2.27 -8.84
N LEU A 71 -1.78 -2.81 -9.95
CA LEU A 71 -1.19 -3.95 -10.63
C LEU A 71 -0.67 -3.55 -12.01
N ASP A 72 0.47 -4.10 -12.41
CA ASP A 72 0.96 -3.93 -13.78
C ASP A 72 0.14 -4.71 -14.81
N PHE A 73 0.52 -4.59 -16.09
CA PHE A 73 -0.14 -5.29 -17.20
C PHE A 73 -0.12 -6.83 -17.08
N ASN A 74 0.81 -7.40 -16.31
CA ASN A 74 0.85 -8.83 -15.99
C ASN A 74 0.07 -9.18 -14.72
N LYS A 75 -0.68 -8.23 -14.15
CA LYS A 75 -1.39 -8.33 -12.86
C LYS A 75 -0.47 -8.55 -11.66
N THR A 76 0.79 -8.13 -11.76
CA THR A 76 1.72 -8.16 -10.62
C THR A 76 1.54 -6.90 -9.78
N LEU A 77 1.41 -7.06 -8.46
CA LEU A 77 1.28 -5.95 -7.52
C LEU A 77 2.51 -5.02 -7.57
N LYS A 78 2.27 -3.71 -7.60
CA LYS A 78 3.30 -2.65 -7.62
C LYS A 78 3.23 -1.71 -6.43
N ASP A 79 2.03 -1.34 -6.00
CA ASP A 79 1.78 -0.53 -4.81
C ASP A 79 0.41 -0.91 -4.25
N ASP A 80 0.24 -0.70 -2.95
CA ASP A 80 -1.02 -0.92 -2.26
C ASP A 80 -1.21 0.03 -1.09
N PHE A 81 -2.47 0.23 -0.74
CA PHE A 81 -2.89 1.05 0.38
C PHE A 81 -4.17 0.49 0.98
N GLU A 82 -4.19 0.28 2.29
CA GLU A 82 -5.39 -0.10 3.03
C GLU A 82 -5.89 1.07 3.89
N TYR A 83 -7.21 1.25 3.94
CA TYR A 83 -7.86 2.21 4.81
C TYR A 83 -9.00 1.56 5.60
N PHE A 84 -9.25 2.06 6.80
CA PHE A 84 -10.26 1.49 7.71
C PHE A 84 -11.57 2.30 7.76
N THR A 85 -11.54 3.54 7.29
CA THR A 85 -12.69 4.45 7.28
C THR A 85 -12.50 5.43 6.13
N SER A 86 -13.55 6.12 5.71
CA SER A 86 -13.43 7.24 4.78
C SER A 86 -14.38 8.38 5.17
N ILE A 87 -14.11 9.58 4.66
CA ILE A 87 -15.00 10.74 4.78
C ILE A 87 -15.39 11.17 3.36
N ALA A 88 -16.68 11.36 3.11
CA ALA A 88 -17.18 11.76 1.81
C ALA A 88 -16.51 13.06 1.32
N GLY A 89 -16.02 13.06 0.08
CA GLY A 89 -15.31 14.18 -0.54
C GLY A 89 -13.86 14.37 -0.09
N GLN A 90 -13.34 13.53 0.83
CA GLN A 90 -11.95 13.54 1.26
C GLN A 90 -11.17 12.40 0.59
N THR A 91 -9.84 12.56 0.53
CA THR A 91 -8.97 11.59 -0.12
C THR A 91 -7.88 11.10 0.81
N TYR A 92 -7.39 9.89 0.57
CA TYR A 92 -6.12 9.44 1.11
C TYR A 92 -5.03 9.73 0.09
N GLY A 93 -3.93 10.33 0.53
CA GLY A 93 -2.76 10.56 -0.31
C GLY A 93 -1.50 10.77 0.53
N ARG A 94 -0.34 10.63 -0.12
CA ARG A 94 0.97 10.95 0.47
C ARG A 94 1.18 12.46 0.37
N ALA A 95 1.21 13.16 1.50
CA ALA A 95 1.49 14.60 1.53
C ALA A 95 2.95 14.86 1.15
N LEU A 96 3.28 16.09 0.73
CA LEU A 96 4.65 16.45 0.39
C LEU A 96 5.60 16.22 1.58
N GLY A 97 6.61 15.37 1.38
CA GLY A 97 7.60 15.04 2.40
C GLY A 97 7.20 13.93 3.36
N GLU A 98 6.00 13.36 3.21
CA GLU A 98 5.53 12.21 3.98
C GLU A 98 5.54 10.95 3.10
N GLU A 99 5.96 9.82 3.67
CA GLU A 99 5.98 8.53 2.96
C GLU A 99 4.64 7.78 3.08
N ASP A 100 3.93 8.02 4.18
CA ASP A 100 2.67 7.36 4.51
C ASP A 100 1.45 8.10 3.95
N PHE A 101 0.42 7.33 3.61
CA PHE A 101 -0.88 7.87 3.24
C PHE A 101 -1.59 8.47 4.45
N CYS A 102 -2.20 9.63 4.26
CA CYS A 102 -3.03 10.29 5.27
C CYS A 102 -4.32 10.83 4.66
N LEU A 103 -5.33 11.04 5.50
CA LEU A 103 -6.56 11.68 5.08
C LEU A 103 -6.33 13.18 4.86
N GLN A 104 -6.75 13.70 3.71
CA GLN A 104 -6.49 15.06 3.26
C GLN A 104 -7.67 15.59 2.42
N ALA A 105 -7.74 16.91 2.25
CA ALA A 105 -8.58 17.53 1.22
C ALA A 105 -8.27 16.92 -0.16
N SER A 106 -9.29 16.80 -1.01
CA SER A 106 -9.11 16.25 -2.35
C SER A 106 -8.22 17.16 -3.22
N SER A 107 -7.29 16.54 -3.95
CA SER A 107 -6.59 17.10 -5.10
C SER A 107 -7.09 16.43 -6.39
N TYR A 108 -6.90 17.06 -7.54
CA TYR A 108 -7.25 16.47 -8.84
C TYR A 108 -6.28 16.97 -9.91
N GLU A 109 -5.45 16.07 -10.42
CA GLU A 109 -4.29 16.35 -11.28
C GLU A 109 -3.40 17.47 -10.71
N ALA A 110 -3.25 17.50 -9.39
CA ALA A 110 -2.54 18.54 -8.68
C ALA A 110 -1.77 17.97 -7.48
N VAL A 111 -0.86 18.77 -6.94
CA VAL A 111 -0.09 18.39 -5.74
C VAL A 111 -1.04 18.04 -4.59
N ASN A 112 -0.73 16.94 -3.90
CA ASN A 112 -1.46 16.51 -2.70
C ASN A 112 -1.44 17.59 -1.61
N ASN A 113 -2.56 17.70 -0.90
CA ASN A 113 -2.72 18.61 0.23
C ASN A 113 -1.92 18.10 1.46
N SER A 114 -1.92 18.89 2.52
CA SER A 114 -1.41 18.43 3.81
C SER A 114 -2.43 17.54 4.52
N CYS A 115 -1.94 16.61 5.34
CA CYS A 115 -2.78 15.75 6.16
C CYS A 115 -3.70 16.55 7.08
N LEU A 116 -4.96 16.10 7.21
CA LEU A 116 -5.90 16.65 8.18
C LEU A 116 -5.38 16.38 9.59
N THR A 117 -5.25 17.43 10.38
CA THR A 117 -4.95 17.31 11.81
C THR A 117 -6.24 17.00 12.57
N PRO A 118 -6.19 16.24 13.68
CA PRO A 118 -7.38 15.80 14.43
C PRO A 118 -8.32 16.94 14.87
N LEU A 119 -7.80 18.17 14.99
CA LEU A 119 -8.59 19.35 15.35
C LEU A 119 -9.64 19.73 14.30
N VAL A 120 -9.42 19.40 13.02
CA VAL A 120 -10.32 19.79 11.90
C VAL A 120 -11.51 18.84 11.76
N LEU A 121 -11.39 17.59 12.19
CA LEU A 121 -12.45 16.56 12.07
C LEU A 121 -13.72 16.91 12.88
N VAL A 122 -13.60 17.76 13.90
CA VAL A 122 -14.73 18.17 14.74
C VAL A 122 -15.59 19.26 14.05
N ALA A 123 -15.05 19.97 13.06
CA ALA A 123 -15.72 21.11 12.42
C ALA A 123 -16.69 20.74 11.28
N SER A 124 -16.56 19.54 10.70
CA SER A 124 -17.40 19.07 9.59
C SER A 124 -18.55 18.14 10.01
N MET A 125 -18.62 17.76 11.28
CA MET A 125 -19.73 16.92 11.78
C MET A 125 -20.93 17.82 12.10
N PRO A 126 -22.14 17.60 11.53
CA PRO A 126 -23.32 18.32 11.97
C PRO A 126 -23.53 18.03 13.46
N SER A 127 -23.42 19.08 14.27
CA SER A 127 -23.63 19.01 15.71
C SER A 127 -24.99 18.35 15.99
N PRO A 128 -25.07 17.22 16.71
CA PRO A 128 -26.36 16.72 17.17
C PRO A 128 -26.90 17.72 18.18
N THR A 129 -27.97 18.43 17.80
CA THR A 129 -28.76 19.23 18.73
C THR A 129 -29.32 18.30 19.80
N MET A 130 -28.66 18.24 20.96
CA MET A 130 -29.21 17.55 22.12
C MET A 130 -30.35 18.38 22.69
N THR A 131 -31.58 18.05 22.29
CA THR A 131 -32.79 18.53 22.94
C THR A 131 -32.81 18.00 24.37
N THR A 132 -32.57 18.90 25.33
CA THR A 132 -32.51 18.58 26.76
C THR A 132 -33.93 18.43 27.31
N THR A 133 -34.46 17.20 27.33
CA THR A 133 -35.69 16.92 28.10
C THR A 133 -35.30 16.61 29.55
N LYS A 134 -35.40 17.62 30.42
CA LYS A 134 -35.44 17.42 31.87
C LYS A 134 -36.72 16.68 32.23
N ILE A 135 -36.64 15.57 32.98
CA ILE A 135 -37.59 15.16 34.03
C ILE A 135 -36.87 14.21 35.00
N SER A 136 -37.28 14.31 36.26
CA SER A 136 -36.62 14.00 37.54
C SER A 136 -36.93 12.63 38.16
N SER A 137 -36.10 12.28 39.16
CA SER A 137 -36.43 11.58 40.43
C SER A 137 -36.24 10.05 40.51
N PRO A 138 -36.12 9.44 41.71
CA PRO A 138 -34.90 8.77 42.15
C PRO A 138 -35.07 7.25 42.31
N ALA A 139 -34.13 6.45 41.80
CA ALA A 139 -34.14 5.00 41.96
C ALA A 139 -32.93 4.52 42.79
N LYS A 140 -33.28 3.90 43.92
CA LYS A 140 -32.45 3.21 44.91
C LYS A 140 -31.48 2.21 44.25
N PRO A 141 -30.22 2.07 44.71
CA PRO A 141 -29.30 1.10 44.12
C PRO A 141 -29.69 -0.32 44.54
N VAL A 142 -30.13 -1.14 43.58
CA VAL A 142 -30.23 -2.60 43.73
C VAL A 142 -28.95 -3.20 43.16
N ALA A 143 -28.15 -3.81 44.02
CA ALA A 143 -26.96 -4.56 43.63
C ALA A 143 -27.36 -5.79 42.82
N VAL A 144 -27.06 -5.77 41.51
CA VAL A 144 -27.14 -6.96 40.66
C VAL A 144 -25.78 -7.66 40.71
N THR A 145 -25.70 -8.67 41.55
CA THR A 145 -24.59 -9.63 41.59
C THR A 145 -24.62 -10.47 40.32
N ALA A 146 -23.80 -10.12 39.32
CA ALA A 146 -23.56 -10.97 38.16
C ALA A 146 -22.85 -12.25 38.62
N LYS A 147 -23.57 -13.39 38.60
CA LYS A 147 -22.96 -14.72 38.72
C LYS A 147 -22.24 -15.04 37.40
N PRO A 148 -20.97 -15.48 37.40
CA PRO A 148 -20.29 -15.86 36.18
C PRO A 148 -20.87 -17.17 35.63
N VAL A 149 -21.35 -17.12 34.39
CA VAL A 149 -21.77 -18.29 33.62
C VAL A 149 -20.51 -19.09 33.26
N LYS A 150 -20.41 -20.32 33.77
CA LYS A 150 -19.36 -21.28 33.41
C LYS A 150 -19.75 -21.99 32.11
N TYR A 151 -19.01 -21.75 31.03
CA TYR A 151 -19.06 -22.63 29.86
C TYR A 151 -18.12 -23.82 30.07
N GLN A 152 -18.64 -25.04 29.92
CA GLN A 152 -17.86 -26.28 29.93
C GLN A 152 -17.40 -26.58 28.50
N VAL A 153 -16.11 -26.47 28.22
CA VAL A 153 -15.51 -26.96 26.98
C VAL A 153 -14.81 -28.29 27.29
N LYS A 154 -15.29 -29.39 26.66
CA LYS A 154 -14.59 -30.69 26.69
C LYS A 154 -13.46 -30.68 25.66
N THR A 155 -12.23 -30.78 26.11
CA THR A 155 -11.06 -31.09 25.25
C THR A 155 -10.58 -32.51 25.53
N LYS A 156 -10.58 -33.36 24.49
CA LYS A 156 -9.85 -34.63 24.53
C LYS A 156 -8.36 -34.30 24.37
N ASN A 157 -7.65 -34.35 25.49
CA ASN A 157 -6.24 -34.73 25.67
C ASN A 157 -5.57 -33.81 26.68
N ASN A 158 -5.36 -34.36 27.88
CA ASN A 158 -4.52 -33.80 28.93
C ASN A 158 -3.13 -33.48 28.39
N ARG A 159 -2.82 -32.19 28.23
CA ARG A 159 -1.50 -31.61 28.50
C ARG A 159 -1.63 -30.08 28.56
N VAL A 160 -1.14 -29.54 29.67
CA VAL A 160 -1.16 -28.13 30.08
C VAL A 160 -0.20 -27.30 29.20
N GLY A 161 -0.66 -26.16 28.68
CA GLY A 161 0.24 -25.13 28.10
C GLY A 161 -0.44 -24.06 27.24
N LYS A 162 -0.66 -22.87 27.85
CA LYS A 162 -0.87 -21.50 27.33
C LYS A 162 -1.71 -21.29 26.05
N VAL A 163 -2.92 -20.75 26.24
CA VAL A 163 -3.77 -20.10 25.21
C VAL A 163 -3.44 -18.60 25.23
N GLU A 164 -3.07 -18.01 24.08
CA GLU A 164 -2.82 -16.57 23.91
C GLU A 164 -4.06 -15.87 23.33
N VAL A 165 -4.46 -14.76 23.96
CA VAL A 165 -5.53 -13.85 23.54
C VAL A 165 -4.86 -12.50 23.24
N LEU A 166 -5.10 -11.91 22.08
CA LEU A 166 -4.49 -10.64 21.64
C LEU A 166 -4.94 -9.47 22.53
N GLY A 167 -3.99 -8.69 23.06
CA GLY A 167 -4.27 -7.44 23.82
C GLY A 167 -3.27 -7.02 24.90
N VAL A 168 -2.19 -7.75 25.16
CA VAL A 168 -1.19 -7.38 26.17
C VAL A 168 0.22 -7.39 25.58
N ALA A 169 0.93 -6.26 25.69
CA ALA A 169 2.33 -6.15 25.32
C ALA A 169 3.21 -6.85 26.36
N GLU A 170 3.95 -7.89 25.97
CA GLU A 170 4.95 -8.53 26.83
C GLU A 170 6.37 -8.23 26.31
N LYS A 171 7.16 -7.52 27.12
CA LYS A 171 8.58 -7.24 26.87
C LYS A 171 9.38 -8.54 26.92
N LYS A 172 10.08 -8.85 25.83
CA LYS A 172 11.02 -9.97 25.71
C LYS A 172 12.15 -9.86 26.74
N ASN A 173 12.51 -10.98 27.35
CA ASN A 173 13.89 -11.24 27.76
C ASN A 173 14.27 -12.69 27.50
N LEU A 174 15.40 -12.88 26.80
CA LEU A 174 15.86 -14.13 26.20
C LEU A 174 16.41 -15.11 27.26
N ARG A 175 16.22 -16.41 27.01
CA ARG A 175 17.30 -17.40 27.20
C ARG A 175 17.18 -18.60 26.26
N ASN A 176 18.26 -18.83 25.55
CA ASN A 176 18.53 -19.77 24.45
C ASN A 176 18.03 -21.22 24.65
N SER A 177 17.58 -21.86 23.57
CA SER A 177 18.23 -23.08 23.03
C SER A 177 17.62 -23.54 21.70
N ALA A 178 18.48 -24.08 20.83
CA ALA A 178 18.22 -24.89 19.63
C ALA A 178 17.82 -24.17 18.33
N ALA A 179 18.71 -23.30 17.82
CA ALA A 179 18.88 -23.14 16.36
C ALA A 179 19.91 -24.14 15.86
N SER A 180 19.45 -25.37 15.63
CA SER A 180 20.09 -26.32 14.71
C SER A 180 19.44 -26.09 13.35
N GLN A 181 20.27 -25.98 12.31
CA GLN A 181 19.95 -25.83 10.88
C GLN A 181 19.94 -24.37 10.39
N PHE A 182 21.10 -23.92 9.90
CA PHE A 182 21.30 -23.36 8.54
C PHE A 182 22.70 -22.71 8.47
N SER A 183 23.74 -23.53 8.47
CA SER A 183 25.11 -23.09 8.22
C SER A 183 25.74 -23.92 7.10
N PHE A 184 25.14 -23.91 5.90
CA PHE A 184 25.76 -24.46 4.68
C PHE A 184 25.38 -23.75 3.36
N LEU A 185 25.14 -22.43 3.35
CA LEU A 185 25.00 -21.69 2.09
C LEU A 185 25.90 -20.44 1.98
N SER A 186 26.87 -20.26 2.88
CA SER A 186 27.77 -19.08 2.82
C SER A 186 29.11 -19.32 2.12
N PHE A 187 29.38 -20.50 1.55
CA PHE A 187 30.65 -20.74 0.84
C PHE A 187 30.53 -20.69 -0.69
N SER A 188 29.32 -20.70 -1.28
CA SER A 188 29.18 -20.65 -2.74
C SER A 188 29.33 -19.23 -3.31
N HIS A 189 29.04 -18.18 -2.54
CA HIS A 189 29.12 -16.80 -3.03
C HIS A 189 30.52 -16.18 -2.97
N SER A 190 31.45 -16.77 -2.21
CA SER A 190 32.85 -16.31 -2.14
C SER A 190 33.70 -16.87 -3.31
N LEU A 191 33.37 -18.07 -3.81
CA LEU A 191 34.08 -18.68 -4.95
C LEU A 191 33.58 -18.16 -6.31
N LEU A 192 32.29 -17.81 -6.46
CA LEU A 192 31.77 -17.27 -7.72
C LEU A 192 32.30 -15.85 -8.04
N THR A 193 32.58 -15.03 -7.03
CA THR A 193 33.15 -13.69 -7.24
C THR A 193 34.64 -13.75 -7.63
N MET A 194 35.39 -14.71 -7.07
CA MET A 194 36.78 -14.96 -7.45
C MET A 194 36.94 -15.41 -8.92
N PHE A 195 36.04 -16.27 -9.42
CA PHE A 195 36.05 -16.67 -10.84
C PHE A 195 35.65 -15.54 -11.81
N ALA A 196 34.71 -14.66 -11.42
CA ALA A 196 34.27 -13.53 -12.25
C ALA A 196 35.37 -12.45 -12.42
N ILE A 197 36.22 -12.24 -11.42
CA ILE A 197 37.34 -11.29 -11.48
C ILE A 197 38.45 -11.80 -12.40
N LEU A 198 38.76 -13.10 -12.36
CA LEU A 198 39.74 -13.73 -13.25
C LEU A 198 39.28 -13.76 -14.72
N PHE A 199 37.98 -13.89 -14.98
CA PHE A 199 37.42 -13.79 -16.34
C PHE A 199 37.50 -12.35 -16.90
N LYS A 200 37.29 -11.32 -16.06
CA LYS A 200 37.47 -9.91 -16.46
C LYS A 200 38.93 -9.53 -16.73
N MET A 201 39.91 -10.19 -16.11
CA MET A 201 41.33 -9.91 -16.35
C MET A 201 41.85 -10.50 -17.67
N LYS A 202 41.27 -11.60 -18.19
CA LYS A 202 41.68 -12.16 -19.50
C LYS A 202 41.16 -11.39 -20.72
N PHE A 203 40.19 -10.49 -20.56
CA PHE A 203 39.65 -9.67 -21.67
C PHE A 203 40.14 -8.22 -21.70
N LYS A 204 40.93 -7.76 -20.71
CA LYS A 204 41.51 -6.40 -20.70
C LYS A 204 42.85 -6.25 -21.42
N TYR A 205 43.40 -7.32 -22.01
CA TYR A 205 44.66 -7.30 -22.77
C TYR A 205 44.53 -7.89 -24.19
N ALA A 206 43.40 -7.68 -24.85
CA ALA A 206 43.32 -7.81 -26.31
C ALA A 206 43.23 -6.41 -26.92
N ALA A 207 44.37 -5.87 -27.37
CA ALA A 207 44.47 -4.60 -28.07
C ALA A 207 43.72 -4.64 -29.42
N PRO A 208 43.27 -3.49 -29.96
CA PRO A 208 42.15 -3.42 -30.90
C PRO A 208 42.60 -3.63 -32.35
N LYS A 209 41.89 -4.49 -33.11
CA LYS A 209 41.94 -4.46 -34.57
C LYS A 209 40.89 -3.46 -35.08
N LYS A 210 41.40 -2.37 -35.67
CA LYS A 210 40.65 -1.40 -36.47
C LYS A 210 39.81 -2.12 -37.53
N ILE A 211 38.53 -1.81 -37.60
CA ILE A 211 37.71 -2.04 -38.80
C ILE A 211 37.11 -0.68 -39.18
N LEU A 212 37.72 -0.07 -40.20
CA LEU A 212 37.19 1.07 -40.94
C LEU A 212 36.06 0.54 -41.85
N LEU A 213 34.86 1.09 -41.73
CA LEU A 213 33.78 0.87 -42.70
C LEU A 213 33.83 1.99 -43.73
N SER A 214 34.13 1.59 -44.97
CA SER A 214 34.16 2.41 -46.18
C SER A 214 32.74 2.77 -46.64
N PHE A 215 32.41 4.05 -46.71
CA PHE A 215 31.31 4.53 -47.54
C PHE A 215 31.85 4.96 -48.91
N LEU A 216 31.42 4.22 -49.92
CA LEU A 216 31.60 4.49 -51.34
C LEU A 216 30.73 5.69 -51.74
N TYR A 217 31.33 6.70 -52.35
CA TYR A 217 30.64 7.66 -53.23
C TYR A 217 31.37 7.64 -54.57
N PRO A 218 30.68 7.41 -55.71
CA PRO A 218 31.29 7.51 -57.03
C PRO A 218 31.39 8.98 -57.49
N PRO A 219 32.42 9.36 -58.26
CA PRO A 219 32.48 10.66 -58.92
C PRO A 219 31.60 10.64 -60.17
N ARG A 220 30.79 11.69 -60.35
CA ARG A 220 30.15 12.01 -61.64
C ARG A 220 30.92 13.19 -62.22
N GLY A 221 31.70 12.92 -63.27
CA GLY A 221 32.25 13.96 -64.14
C GLY A 221 31.21 14.35 -65.18
N GLU A 222 31.10 15.65 -65.44
CA GLU A 222 31.47 16.34 -66.68
C GLU A 222 31.75 17.81 -66.35
#